data_AF-A0A6L6IQ43-F1
#
_entry.id   AF-A0A6L6IQ43-F1
#
_cell.length_a   1.000
_cell.length_b   1.000
_cell.length_c   1.000
_cell.angle_alpha   90.00
_cell.angle_beta   90.00
_cell.angle_gamma   90.00
#
_symmetry.space_group_name_H-M   'P 1'
#
loop_
_entity.id
_entity.type
_entity.pdbx_description
1 polymer ?
#
loop_
_entity_poly.entity_id
_entity_poly.type
_entity_poly.pdbx_seq_one_letter_code
_entity_poly.pdbx_strand_id
1 'polypeptide(L)'
;MSWFACTEDFQRRAPIVDYEALAPLIERIADGEQNLLFTAPALAFETTGGSHSGGKLIPYTARGLDDFRRALTGWLADTIAGHRLAAGRPRSRRRRRGAVPLSPLPGDAGNPMPLAAGAGGVAEGQRQFAPHLQRR
;
A
#
# COMPACT_ATOMS: atom_id res chain seq x y z
N MET A 1 -20.83 -6.78 -21.79
CA MET A 1 -20.44 -5.75 -22.76
C MET A 1 -18.97 -5.41 -22.58
N SER A 2 -18.15 -5.61 -23.60
CA SER A 2 -16.78 -5.06 -23.61
C SER A 2 -16.86 -3.58 -24.00
N TRP A 3 -16.30 -2.71 -23.16
CA TRP A 3 -16.30 -1.25 -23.39
C TRP A 3 -15.31 -0.81 -24.49
N PHE A 4 -14.31 -1.64 -24.77
CA PHE A 4 -13.31 -1.41 -25.83
C PHE A 4 -13.15 -2.69 -26.64
N ALA A 5 -13.01 -2.55 -27.96
CA ALA A 5 -12.82 -3.68 -28.85
C ALA A 5 -11.34 -4.10 -28.98
N CYS A 6 -10.42 -3.15 -28.83
CA CYS A 6 -8.97 -3.36 -28.91
C CYS A 6 -8.21 -2.27 -28.14
N THR A 7 -6.88 -2.42 -28.06
CA THR A 7 -5.98 -1.49 -27.37
C THR A 7 -6.03 -0.08 -27.98
N GLU A 8 -6.11 0.04 -29.31
CA GLU A 8 -6.15 1.32 -30.02
C GLU A 8 -7.43 2.10 -29.71
N ASP A 9 -8.56 1.40 -29.56
CA ASP A 9 -9.84 2.02 -29.18
C ASP A 9 -9.81 2.55 -27.75
N PHE A 10 -9.14 1.83 -26.84
CA PHE A 10 -8.89 2.33 -25.47
C PHE A 10 -7.99 3.57 -25.49
N GLN A 11 -6.86 3.52 -26.19
CA GLN A 11 -5.89 4.63 -26.24
C GLN A 11 -6.49 5.92 -26.79
N ARG A 12 -7.38 5.83 -27.79
CA ARG A 12 -8.07 7.00 -28.36
C ARG A 12 -9.08 7.65 -27.42
N ARG A 13 -9.63 6.89 -26.47
CA ARG A 13 -10.72 7.33 -25.59
C ARG A 13 -10.26 7.67 -24.17
N ALA A 14 -9.18 7.05 -23.70
CA ALA A 14 -8.62 7.32 -22.38
C ALA A 14 -7.87 8.66 -22.40
N PRO A 15 -8.34 9.69 -21.66
CA PRO A 15 -7.67 10.97 -21.63
C PRO A 15 -6.35 10.87 -20.86
N ILE A 16 -5.32 11.56 -21.35
CA ILE A 16 -4.07 11.79 -20.60
C ILE A 16 -4.31 13.02 -19.73
N VAL A 17 -4.24 12.84 -18.41
CA VAL A 17 -4.54 13.89 -17.43
C VAL A 17 -3.48 13.93 -16.34
N ASP A 18 -3.29 15.12 -15.77
CA ASP A 18 -2.47 15.32 -14.58
C ASP A 18 -3.23 14.92 -13.30
N TYR A 19 -2.52 14.82 -12.18
CA TYR A 19 -3.08 14.43 -10.89
C TYR A 19 -4.20 15.38 -10.45
N GLU A 20 -4.03 16.67 -10.73
CA GLU A 20 -4.90 17.76 -10.32
C GLU A 20 -6.30 17.63 -10.94
N ALA A 21 -6.42 17.00 -12.11
CA ALA A 21 -7.70 16.68 -12.72
C ALA A 21 -8.44 15.54 -11.99
N LEU A 22 -7.71 14.65 -11.32
CA LEU A 22 -8.25 13.51 -10.57
C LEU A 22 -8.41 13.80 -9.07
N ALA A 23 -7.71 14.81 -8.54
CA ALA A 23 -7.69 15.13 -7.12
C ALA A 23 -9.11 15.25 -6.49
N PRO A 24 -10.11 15.91 -7.12
CA PRO A 24 -11.45 15.99 -6.54
C PRO A 24 -12.15 14.62 -6.43
N LEU A 25 -11.87 13.70 -7.34
CA LEU A 25 -12.40 12.33 -7.26
C LEU A 25 -11.69 11.54 -6.16
N ILE A 26 -10.38 11.72 -6.02
CA ILE A 26 -9.59 11.07 -4.97
C ILE A 26 -10.01 11.54 -3.58
N GLU A 27 -10.28 12.84 -3.40
CA GLU A 27 -10.81 13.40 -2.15
C GLU A 27 -12.15 12.77 -1.78
N ARG A 28 -13.08 12.65 -2.75
CA ARG A 28 -14.36 11.96 -2.53
C ARG A 28 -14.18 10.49 -2.16
N ILE A 29 -13.21 9.80 -2.74
CA ILE A 29 -12.86 8.43 -2.35
C ILE A 29 -12.34 8.39 -0.91
N ALA A 30 -11.52 9.37 -0.51
CA ALA A 30 -11.02 9.49 0.86
C ALA A 30 -12.15 9.75 1.86
N ASP A 31 -13.18 10.47 1.47
CA ASP A 31 -14.41 10.69 2.25
C ASP A 31 -15.35 9.46 2.28
N GLY A 32 -15.00 8.40 1.55
CA GLY A 32 -15.68 7.11 1.58
C GLY A 32 -16.60 6.83 0.39
N GLU A 33 -16.62 7.71 -0.62
CA GLU A 33 -17.36 7.44 -1.86
C GLU A 33 -16.69 6.32 -2.68
N GLN A 34 -17.50 5.43 -3.22
CA GLN A 34 -17.05 4.24 -3.94
C GLN A 34 -17.43 4.31 -5.42
N ASN A 35 -16.84 3.44 -6.24
CA ASN A 35 -17.15 3.30 -7.67
C ASN A 35 -16.87 4.56 -8.51
N LEU A 36 -15.85 5.35 -8.15
CA LEU A 36 -15.40 6.52 -8.89
C LEU A 36 -14.27 6.18 -9.88
N LEU A 37 -13.06 5.91 -9.35
CA LEU A 37 -11.88 5.53 -10.16
C LEU A 37 -11.61 4.03 -10.15
N PHE A 38 -12.16 3.31 -9.17
CA PHE A 38 -11.96 1.88 -8.97
C PHE A 38 -13.29 1.20 -8.71
N THR A 39 -13.38 -0.06 -9.13
CA THR A 39 -14.53 -0.94 -8.82
C THR A 39 -14.45 -1.56 -7.43
N ALA A 40 -13.28 -1.52 -6.78
CA ALA A 40 -13.05 -1.99 -5.42
C ALA A 40 -12.77 -0.81 -4.49
N PRO A 41 -13.11 -0.91 -3.19
CA PRO A 41 -12.84 0.16 -2.24
C PRO A 41 -11.34 0.41 -2.09
N ALA A 42 -10.98 1.68 -1.90
CA ALA A 42 -9.66 2.04 -1.41
C ALA A 42 -9.50 1.54 0.03
N LEU A 43 -8.40 0.85 0.31
CA LEU A 43 -8.03 0.31 1.61
C LEU A 43 -7.13 1.30 2.36
N ALA A 44 -6.20 1.91 1.64
CA ALA A 44 -5.16 2.78 2.17
C ALA A 44 -4.87 3.92 1.21
N PHE A 45 -4.23 4.96 1.73
CA PHE A 45 -3.72 6.07 0.94
C PHE A 45 -2.27 6.37 1.31
N GLU A 46 -1.45 6.60 0.30
CA GLU A 46 -0.09 7.08 0.45
C GLU A 46 -0.02 8.56 0.10
N THR A 47 0.63 9.34 0.95
CA THR A 47 0.93 10.74 0.65
C THR A 47 2.26 10.80 -0.09
N THR A 48 2.22 11.20 -1.36
CA THR A 48 3.38 11.37 -2.24
C THR A 48 3.57 12.85 -2.55
N GLY A 49 4.80 13.31 -2.74
CA GLY A 49 5.08 14.74 -2.96
C GLY A 49 5.93 15.33 -1.85
N GLY A 50 6.86 16.20 -2.24
CA GLY A 50 7.82 16.80 -1.31
C GLY A 50 7.21 17.88 -0.43
N SER A 51 7.94 18.28 0.61
CA SER A 51 7.58 19.27 1.64
C SER A 51 7.13 20.66 1.12
N HIS A 52 7.18 20.91 -0.19
CA HIS A 52 6.96 22.20 -0.83
C HIS A 52 5.70 22.28 -1.71
N SER A 53 5.19 21.16 -2.23
CA SER A 53 4.10 21.17 -3.24
C SER A 53 2.74 20.75 -2.70
N GLY A 54 2.62 20.48 -1.40
CA GLY A 54 1.50 19.73 -0.84
C GLY A 54 1.57 18.25 -1.24
N GLY A 55 1.08 17.38 -0.34
CA GLY A 55 1.06 15.94 -0.57
C GLY A 55 -0.08 15.52 -1.49
N LYS A 56 0.23 14.79 -2.55
CA LYS A 56 -0.69 14.04 -3.39
C LYS A 56 -1.13 12.77 -2.68
N LEU A 57 -2.42 12.50 -2.68
CA LEU A 57 -2.98 11.33 -2.04
C LEU A 57 -3.15 10.22 -3.09
N ILE A 58 -2.46 9.10 -2.91
CA ILE A 58 -2.49 7.97 -3.85
C ILE A 58 -3.29 6.82 -3.23
N PRO A 59 -4.48 6.49 -3.75
CA PRO A 59 -5.30 5.40 -3.23
C PRO A 59 -4.78 4.03 -3.64
N TYR A 60 -4.80 3.08 -2.70
CA TYR A 60 -4.53 1.67 -2.94
C TYR A 60 -5.72 0.79 -2.60
N THR A 61 -6.06 -0.12 -3.51
CA THR A 61 -6.98 -1.24 -3.22
C THR A 61 -6.21 -2.41 -2.62
N ALA A 62 -6.92 -3.35 -1.98
CA ALA A 62 -6.30 -4.58 -1.47
C ALA A 62 -5.58 -5.38 -2.57
N ARG A 63 -6.17 -5.45 -3.78
CA ARG A 63 -5.53 -6.10 -4.93
C ARG A 63 -4.30 -5.35 -5.41
N GLY A 64 -4.35 -4.02 -5.47
CA GLY A 64 -3.20 -3.19 -5.86
C GLY A 64 -2.01 -3.38 -4.92
N LEU A 65 -2.24 -3.52 -3.61
CA LEU A 65 -1.18 -3.83 -2.65
C LEU A 65 -0.59 -5.23 -2.84
N ASP A 66 -1.42 -6.24 -3.15
CA ASP A 66 -0.91 -7.58 -3.44
C ASP A 66 -0.08 -7.62 -4.73
N ASP A 67 -0.54 -6.92 -5.78
CA ASP A 67 0.19 -6.79 -7.04
C ASP A 67 1.55 -6.08 -6.82
N PHE A 68 1.58 -5.02 -6.02
CA PHE A 68 2.81 -4.33 -5.62
C PHE A 68 3.78 -5.26 -4.87
N ARG A 69 3.27 -6.02 -3.89
CA ARG A 69 4.06 -7.01 -3.15
C ARG A 69 4.66 -8.06 -4.08
N ARG A 70 3.87 -8.61 -5.01
CA ARG A 70 4.33 -9.61 -5.99
C ARG A 70 5.45 -9.06 -6.86
N ALA A 71 5.33 -7.82 -7.33
CA ALA A 71 6.36 -7.17 -8.13
C ALA A 71 7.69 -7.01 -7.36
N LEU A 72 7.65 -6.74 -6.06
CA LEU A 72 8.85 -6.56 -5.23
C LEU A 72 9.52 -7.87 -4.80
N THR A 73 8.72 -8.91 -4.52
CA THR A 73 9.23 -10.14 -3.88
C THR A 73 10.33 -10.85 -4.67
N GLY A 74 10.23 -10.89 -6.01
CA GLY A 74 11.27 -11.49 -6.86
C GLY A 74 12.60 -10.73 -6.76
N TRP A 75 12.54 -9.40 -6.93
CA TRP A 75 13.72 -8.54 -6.82
C TRP A 75 14.39 -8.62 -5.43
N LEU A 76 13.60 -8.64 -4.36
CA LEU A 76 14.13 -8.79 -3.00
C LEU A 76 14.82 -10.14 -2.82
N ALA A 77 14.22 -11.23 -3.32
CA ALA A 77 14.82 -12.56 -3.24
C ALA A 77 16.18 -12.61 -3.96
N ASP A 78 16.25 -12.08 -5.18
CA ASP A 78 17.48 -12.01 -5.96
C ASP A 78 18.54 -11.16 -5.28
N THR A 79 18.15 -10.02 -4.71
CA THR A 79 19.06 -9.11 -3.98
C THR A 79 19.63 -9.79 -2.73
N ILE A 80 18.78 -10.48 -1.95
CA ILE A 80 19.21 -11.21 -0.75
C ILE A 80 20.18 -12.33 -1.11
N ALA A 81 19.90 -13.08 -2.17
CA ALA A 81 20.76 -14.15 -2.64
C ALA A 81 22.09 -13.62 -3.19
N GLY A 82 22.04 -12.62 -4.10
CA GLY A 82 23.20 -12.04 -4.76
C GLY A 82 24.17 -11.35 -3.81
N HIS A 83 23.67 -10.68 -2.77
CA HIS A 83 24.50 -10.03 -1.75
C HIS A 83 24.73 -10.90 -0.50
N ARG A 84 24.23 -12.14 -0.50
CA ARG A 84 24.33 -13.09 0.63
C ARG A 84 23.90 -12.46 1.96
N LEU A 85 22.88 -11.61 1.95
CA LEU A 85 22.43 -10.86 3.12
C LEU A 85 21.88 -11.76 4.23
N ALA A 86 21.38 -12.94 3.87
CA ALA A 86 20.94 -13.98 4.79
C ALA A 86 22.10 -14.84 5.34
N ALA A 87 23.28 -14.81 4.71
CA ALA A 87 24.47 -15.52 5.16
C ALA A 87 25.23 -14.66 6.20
N GLY A 88 24.62 -14.45 7.36
CA GLY A 88 25.31 -13.81 8.47
C GLY A 88 26.60 -14.57 8.81
N ARG A 89 27.71 -13.85 9.03
CA ARG A 89 28.85 -14.36 9.81
C ARG A 89 28.27 -14.90 11.13
N PRO A 90 28.68 -16.08 11.63
CA PRO A 90 28.20 -16.54 12.92
C PRO A 90 28.58 -15.49 13.97
N ARG A 91 27.60 -14.69 14.41
CA ARG A 91 27.77 -13.84 15.59
C ARG A 91 28.02 -14.84 16.71
N SER A 92 29.22 -14.81 17.26
CA SER A 92 29.56 -15.58 18.46
C SER A 92 28.41 -15.40 19.44
N ARG A 93 27.80 -16.52 19.80
CA ARG A 93 26.54 -16.57 20.54
C ARG A 93 26.82 -16.08 21.96
N ARG A 94 27.00 -14.79 22.17
CA ARG A 94 26.95 -14.19 23.50
C ARG A 94 25.51 -14.37 23.93
N ARG A 95 25.24 -15.40 24.75
CA ARG A 95 23.94 -15.64 25.38
C ARG A 95 23.50 -14.33 26.04
N ARG A 96 22.64 -13.55 25.38
CA ARG A 96 21.80 -12.58 26.07
C ARG A 96 20.72 -13.42 26.76
N ARG A 97 20.78 -13.54 28.08
CA ARG A 97 19.60 -13.89 28.88
C ARG A 97 18.54 -12.82 28.54
N GLY A 98 17.38 -13.25 28.03
CA GLY A 98 16.25 -12.35 27.69
C GLY A 98 16.07 -12.04 26.21
N ALA A 99 16.23 -13.00 25.29
CA ALA A 99 15.78 -12.80 23.92
C ALA A 99 14.24 -12.78 23.88
N VAL A 100 13.66 -11.65 23.50
CA VAL A 100 12.23 -11.55 23.15
C VAL A 100 12.04 -12.27 21.81
N PRO A 101 11.13 -13.25 21.70
CA PRO A 101 10.87 -13.91 20.43
C PRO A 101 10.41 -12.87 19.39
N LEU A 102 10.96 -12.96 18.17
CA LEU A 102 10.42 -12.23 17.03
C LEU A 102 9.02 -12.79 16.77
N SER A 103 7.99 -11.97 16.97
CA SER A 103 6.64 -12.29 16.55
C SER A 103 6.61 -12.53 15.03
N PRO A 104 5.78 -13.46 14.52
CA PRO A 104 5.60 -13.66 13.08
C PRO A 104 5.23 -12.34 12.40
N LEU A 105 5.77 -12.11 11.20
CA LEU A 105 5.45 -10.94 10.40
C LEU A 105 3.97 -11.01 10.00
N PRO A 106 3.24 -9.89 10.04
CA PRO A 106 1.87 -9.90 9.60
C PRO A 106 1.79 -10.12 8.07
N GLY A 107 0.88 -11.00 7.63
CA GLY A 107 0.67 -11.37 6.24
C GLY A 107 1.23 -12.74 5.81
N ASP A 108 1.70 -13.59 6.73
CA ASP A 108 1.92 -15.01 6.44
C ASP A 108 0.59 -15.77 6.40
N ALA A 109 0.59 -17.00 5.85
CA ALA A 109 -0.61 -17.77 5.52
C ALA A 109 -1.54 -18.15 6.71
N GLY A 110 -1.26 -17.67 7.91
CA GLY A 110 -2.09 -17.84 9.10
C GLY A 110 -2.34 -16.56 9.91
N ASN A 111 -1.75 -15.42 9.56
CA ASN A 111 -1.88 -14.18 10.33
C ASN A 111 -2.14 -12.97 9.41
N PRO A 112 -3.40 -12.56 9.18
CA PRO A 112 -3.69 -11.38 8.37
C PRO A 112 -3.05 -10.14 8.99
N MET A 113 -2.67 -9.17 8.15
CA MET A 113 -2.19 -7.86 8.62
C MET A 113 -3.13 -7.29 9.68
N PRO A 114 -2.65 -6.91 10.87
CA PRO A 114 -3.50 -6.26 11.86
C PRO A 114 -3.92 -4.91 11.28
N LEU A 115 -5.22 -4.75 11.08
CA LEU A 115 -5.85 -3.44 11.04
C LEU A 115 -5.60 -2.81 12.41
N ALA A 116 -4.81 -1.75 12.47
CA ALA A 116 -4.49 -1.09 13.73
C ALA A 116 -5.78 -0.51 14.36
N ALA A 117 -6.25 -1.13 15.44
CA ALA A 117 -7.31 -0.62 16.30
C ALA A 117 -6.78 0.59 17.10
N GLY A 118 -7.51 1.70 17.04
CA GLY A 118 -7.02 3.04 17.40
C GLY A 118 -6.84 3.33 18.89
N ALA A 119 -6.07 4.40 19.15
CA ALA A 119 -6.15 5.22 20.37
C ALA A 119 -5.66 6.65 20.08
N GLY A 120 -6.57 7.63 20.23
CA GLY A 120 -6.26 9.01 20.61
C GLY A 120 -5.78 10.00 19.52
N GLY A 121 -6.58 11.05 19.30
CA GLY A 121 -6.12 12.34 18.73
C GLY A 121 -5.94 12.38 17.22
N VAL A 122 -6.81 13.11 16.52
CA VAL A 122 -6.78 13.27 15.06
C VAL A 122 -5.65 14.22 14.67
N ALA A 123 -4.44 13.66 14.50
CA ALA A 123 -3.32 14.33 13.84
C ALA A 123 -3.27 13.97 12.36
N GLU A 124 -2.73 14.88 11.55
CA GLU A 124 -2.47 14.85 10.09
C GLU A 124 -2.05 13.48 9.50
N GLY A 125 -1.52 12.56 10.31
CA GLY A 125 -1.06 11.22 9.91
C GLY A 125 -2.14 10.12 9.85
N GLN A 126 -3.40 10.36 10.23
CA GLN A 126 -4.43 9.31 10.26
C GLN A 126 -5.20 9.09 8.93
N ARG A 127 -4.87 9.82 7.86
CA ARG A 127 -5.45 9.61 6.52
C ARG A 127 -4.86 8.43 5.75
N GLN A 128 -4.07 7.57 6.40
CA GLN A 128 -3.43 6.42 5.75
C GLN A 128 -4.39 5.26 5.48
N PHE A 129 -5.52 5.18 6.17
CA PHE A 129 -6.50 4.09 6.02
C PHE A 129 -7.90 4.65 5.80
N ALA A 130 -8.69 3.94 4.98
CA ALA A 130 -10.04 4.38 4.64
C ALA A 130 -10.95 4.48 5.88
N PRO A 131 -11.91 5.43 5.93
CA PRO A 131 -12.71 5.72 7.13
C PRO A 131 -13.46 4.50 7.70
N HIS A 132 -13.88 3.58 6.83
CA HIS A 132 -14.63 2.36 7.21
C HIS A 132 -13.75 1.28 7.88
N LEU A 133 -12.42 1.43 7.83
CA LEU A 133 -11.45 0.53 8.48
C LEU A 133 -10.92 1.09 9.80
N GLN A 134 -11.27 2.32 10.15
CA GLN A 134 -10.85 2.99 11.39
C GLN A 134 -11.75 2.68 12.60
N ARG A 135 -12.85 1.94 12.40
CA ARG A 135 -13.75 1.49 13.48
C ARG A 135 -13.75 -0.04 13.57
N ARG A 136 -12.92 -0.60 14.44
CA ARG A 136 -13.10 -1.91 15.11
C ARG A 136 -12.07 -2.06 16.23
#